data_AF-A0A3C0WK65-F1
#
_entry.id   AF-A0A3C0WK65-F1
#
_cell.length_a   1.000
_cell.length_b   1.000
_cell.length_c   1.000
_cell.angle_alpha   90.00
_cell.angle_beta   90.00
_cell.angle_gamma   90.00
#
_symmetry.space_group_name_H-M   'P 1'
#
loop_
_entity.id
_entity.type
_entity.pdbx_description
1 polymer ?
#
loop_
_entity_poly.entity_id
_entity_poly.type
_entity_poly.pdbx_seq_one_letter_code
_entity_poly.pdbx_strand_id
1 'polypeptide(L)'
;PYIELTNGDVLPGKVLEVVEESPHTNTPEHAVVSLGGSVHSWLAQEGTVRIRFDRIRRIVLAETTNGDLRPGQLVLIDGRVVPFTRHRFTASGVRVLNDEANESAAWNEVAEFYPAAESILTSEAAILDDLLAPCPTPDSRLGRITTDDGAVLTFREAMLVPERSVNGMPHHGVQPTWALDIIRVNFAQIAMISFREHNQIALSMLPARTLAESSATGFVWRWQRDRSIRNRILASGTAVADFGVGSHSYSEISFAMPMGATTFSASVGIDKSVDRGGCVQVR
;
A
#
# COMPACT_ATOMS: atom_id res chain seq x y z
N PRO A 1 8.05 3.66 11.41
CA PRO A 1 7.88 2.30 10.85
C PRO A 1 6.49 2.18 10.22
N TYR A 2 6.38 1.43 9.15
CA TYR A 2 5.12 1.18 8.46
C TYR A 2 5.17 -0.15 7.71
N ILE A 3 4.00 -0.65 7.35
CA ILE A 3 3.84 -1.80 6.48
C ILE A 3 3.22 -1.32 5.17
N GLU A 4 3.80 -1.71 4.05
CA GLU A 4 3.20 -1.55 2.73
C GLU A 4 2.55 -2.85 2.29
N LEU A 5 1.34 -2.74 1.77
CA LEU A 5 0.53 -3.86 1.34
C LEU A 5 0.61 -4.03 -0.18
N THR A 6 0.32 -5.23 -0.68
CA THR A 6 0.44 -5.60 -2.09
C THR A 6 -0.54 -4.86 -3.01
N ASN A 7 -1.66 -4.37 -2.47
CA ASN A 7 -2.62 -3.49 -3.14
C ASN A 7 -2.21 -2.00 -3.14
N GLY A 8 -1.10 -1.64 -2.50
CA GLY A 8 -0.64 -0.25 -2.38
C GLY A 8 -1.21 0.52 -1.19
N ASP A 9 -1.91 -0.15 -0.27
CA ASP A 9 -2.24 0.40 1.04
C ASP A 9 -0.99 0.50 1.92
N VAL A 10 -1.09 1.34 2.96
CA VAL A 10 0.00 1.62 3.91
C VAL A 10 -0.58 1.64 5.31
N LEU A 11 0.01 0.87 6.21
CA LEU A 11 -0.36 0.83 7.61
C LEU A 11 0.78 1.36 8.49
N PRO A 12 0.63 2.54 9.12
CA PRO A 12 1.58 3.01 10.12
C PRO A 12 1.56 2.11 11.34
N GLY A 13 2.72 1.57 11.69
CA GLY A 13 2.82 0.62 12.79
C GLY A 13 4.09 -0.21 12.78
N LYS A 14 4.22 -1.06 13.78
CA LYS A 14 5.33 -1.98 13.96
C LYS A 14 4.81 -3.41 14.08
N VAL A 15 5.35 -4.31 13.27
CA VAL A 15 5.12 -5.75 13.41
C VAL A 15 5.74 -6.20 14.73
N LEU A 16 4.93 -6.83 15.58
CA LEU A 16 5.34 -7.39 16.86
C LEU A 16 5.67 -8.88 16.72
N GLU A 17 4.82 -9.60 15.99
CA GLU A 17 4.97 -11.03 15.73
C GLU A 17 4.26 -11.41 14.43
N VAL A 18 4.63 -12.58 13.89
CA VAL A 18 3.92 -13.26 12.81
C VAL A 18 3.49 -14.62 13.34
N VAL A 19 2.21 -14.90 13.20
CA VAL A 19 1.54 -16.10 13.72
C VAL A 19 1.20 -16.98 12.53
N GLU A 20 1.68 -18.23 12.58
CA GLU A 20 1.41 -19.25 11.56
C GLU A 20 -0.11 -19.51 11.42
N GLU A 21 -0.53 -20.00 10.26
CA GLU A 21 -1.92 -20.38 10.02
C GLU A 21 -2.41 -21.38 11.09
N SER A 22 -3.65 -21.18 11.55
CA SER A 22 -4.33 -22.09 12.46
C SER A 22 -5.54 -22.72 11.74
N PRO A 23 -5.43 -23.98 11.27
CA PRO A 23 -6.54 -24.68 10.64
C PRO A 23 -7.73 -24.90 11.58
N HIS A 24 -7.49 -24.96 12.90
CA HIS A 24 -8.53 -25.20 13.88
C HIS A 24 -9.47 -23.99 14.06
N THR A 25 -8.93 -22.79 13.90
CA THR A 25 -9.69 -21.52 13.99
C THR A 25 -9.96 -20.90 12.64
N ASN A 26 -9.60 -21.58 11.53
CA ASN A 26 -9.65 -21.07 10.16
C ASN A 26 -9.05 -19.65 10.04
N THR A 27 -7.96 -19.42 10.77
CA THR A 27 -7.28 -18.11 10.81
C THR A 27 -6.03 -18.21 9.94
N PRO A 28 -5.88 -17.37 8.91
CA PRO A 28 -4.72 -17.41 8.04
C PRO A 28 -3.45 -16.99 8.80
N GLU A 29 -2.30 -17.26 8.20
CA GLU A 29 -1.04 -16.66 8.66
C GLU A 29 -1.18 -15.13 8.68
N HIS A 30 -0.81 -14.51 9.79
CA HIS A 30 -1.02 -13.09 10.00
C HIS A 30 0.08 -12.45 10.85
N ALA A 31 0.33 -11.16 10.60
CA ALA A 31 1.15 -10.34 11.45
C ALA A 31 0.30 -9.62 12.49
N VAL A 32 0.77 -9.59 13.75
CA VAL A 32 0.23 -8.73 14.79
C VAL A 32 1.01 -7.42 14.76
N VAL A 33 0.30 -6.32 14.50
CA VAL A 33 0.89 -5.00 14.30
C VAL A 33 0.44 -4.08 15.41
N SER A 34 1.40 -3.46 16.11
CA SER A 34 1.12 -2.30 16.96
C SER A 34 0.89 -1.09 16.07
N LEU A 35 -0.29 -0.49 16.19
CA LEU A 35 -0.69 0.66 15.39
C LEU A 35 -0.03 1.94 15.89
N GLY A 36 0.28 2.85 14.96
CA GLY A 36 0.82 4.17 15.27
C GLY A 36 0.08 5.29 14.54
N GLY A 37 0.32 6.53 14.97
CA GLY A 37 -0.21 7.70 14.27
C GLY A 37 -1.72 7.85 14.36
N SER A 38 -2.37 8.04 13.19
CA SER A 38 -3.79 8.35 13.01
C SER A 38 -4.74 7.15 13.04
N VAL A 39 -4.18 5.94 13.10
CA VAL A 39 -4.92 4.68 13.10
C VAL A 39 -4.86 4.02 14.47
N HIS A 40 -6.00 3.46 14.89
CA HIS A 40 -6.17 2.84 16.19
C HIS A 40 -6.95 1.53 16.10
N SER A 41 -6.73 0.65 17.07
CA SER A 41 -7.48 -0.60 17.15
C SER A 41 -8.93 -0.30 17.52
N TRP A 42 -9.87 -1.06 16.97
CA TRP A 42 -11.26 -1.01 17.41
C TRP A 42 -11.43 -1.46 18.86
N LEU A 43 -10.63 -2.44 19.28
CA LEU A 43 -10.58 -2.91 20.66
C LEU A 43 -9.55 -2.07 21.42
N ALA A 44 -10.05 -1.14 22.25
CA ALA A 44 -9.23 -0.11 22.90
C ALA A 44 -8.11 -0.66 23.82
N GLN A 45 -8.16 -1.94 24.21
CA GLN A 45 -7.21 -2.51 25.17
C GLN A 45 -5.92 -3.04 24.54
N GLU A 46 -5.88 -3.34 23.24
CA GLU A 46 -4.73 -4.04 22.66
C GLU A 46 -3.81 -3.13 21.84
N GLY A 47 -4.32 -2.03 21.28
CA GLY A 47 -3.50 -1.12 20.45
C GLY A 47 -2.88 -1.80 19.21
N THR A 48 -3.31 -3.03 18.93
CA THR A 48 -2.84 -3.89 17.86
C THR A 48 -3.95 -4.22 16.89
N VAL A 49 -3.56 -4.63 15.69
CA VAL A 49 -4.41 -5.19 14.65
C VAL A 49 -3.72 -6.42 14.07
N ARG A 50 -4.50 -7.41 13.67
CA ARG A 50 -4.02 -8.56 12.90
C ARG A 50 -4.21 -8.28 11.41
N ILE A 51 -3.16 -8.45 10.63
CA ILE A 51 -3.19 -8.32 9.17
C ILE A 51 -2.72 -9.60 8.51
N ARG A 52 -3.36 -10.01 7.42
CA ARG A 52 -2.95 -11.20 6.68
C ARG A 52 -1.53 -11.05 6.16
N PHE A 53 -0.71 -12.07 6.38
CA PHE A 53 0.70 -12.01 6.02
C PHE A 53 0.91 -12.00 4.50
N ASP A 54 0.06 -12.73 3.76
CA ASP A 54 0.07 -12.80 2.29
C ASP A 54 -0.20 -11.46 1.58
N ARG A 55 -0.64 -10.45 2.34
CA ARG A 55 -0.89 -9.09 1.85
C ARG A 55 0.28 -8.13 2.08
N ILE A 56 1.31 -8.54 2.83
CA ILE A 56 2.44 -7.68 3.16
C ILE A 56 3.42 -7.65 1.98
N ARG A 57 3.58 -6.50 1.34
CA ARG A 57 4.59 -6.29 0.30
C ARG A 57 5.98 -6.06 0.90
N ARG A 58 6.04 -5.20 1.92
CA ARG A 58 7.27 -4.95 2.69
C ARG A 58 6.97 -4.39 4.07
N ILE A 59 7.89 -4.62 5.00
CA ILE A 59 7.88 -4.06 6.35
C ILE A 59 9.05 -3.09 6.43
N VAL A 60 8.80 -1.83 6.79
CA VAL A 60 9.81 -0.78 6.91
C VAL A 60 9.96 -0.38 8.38
N LEU A 61 11.11 -0.69 8.95
CA LEU A 61 11.47 -0.38 10.34
C LEU A 61 12.35 0.87 10.44
N ALA A 62 13.26 1.04 9.48
CA ALA A 62 14.06 2.22 9.27
C ALA A 62 14.17 2.48 7.76
N GLU A 63 13.95 3.72 7.32
CA GLU A 63 14.08 4.06 5.91
C GLU A 63 15.51 3.87 5.43
N THR A 64 15.68 3.15 4.34
CA THR A 64 16.96 3.05 3.63
C THR A 64 16.86 3.70 2.26
N THR A 65 18.00 4.11 1.70
CA THR A 65 18.10 4.65 0.34
C THR A 65 18.22 3.57 -0.73
N ASN A 66 17.98 2.30 -0.37
CA ASN A 66 18.12 1.19 -1.29
C ASN A 66 17.03 1.25 -2.37
N GLY A 67 17.46 1.08 -3.63
CA GLY A 67 16.65 1.31 -4.83
C GLY A 67 15.55 0.27 -5.08
N ASP A 68 15.43 -0.22 -6.31
CA ASP A 68 14.37 -1.16 -6.72
C ASP A 68 14.54 -2.56 -6.10
N LEU A 69 14.14 -2.68 -4.82
CA LEU A 69 14.14 -3.93 -4.06
C LEU A 69 12.95 -4.83 -4.44
N ARG A 70 13.15 -6.14 -4.31
CA ARG A 70 12.26 -7.21 -4.78
C ARG A 70 11.89 -8.15 -3.62
N PRO A 71 10.81 -8.94 -3.76
CA PRO A 71 10.50 -10.03 -2.83
C PRO A 71 11.71 -10.95 -2.58
N GLY A 72 11.81 -11.50 -1.38
CA GLY A 72 12.94 -12.36 -0.97
C GLY A 72 14.20 -11.60 -0.61
N GLN A 73 14.07 -10.40 -0.02
CA GLN A 73 15.20 -9.57 0.37
C GLN A 73 15.05 -9.06 1.80
N LEU A 74 16.14 -9.18 2.57
CA LEU A 74 16.28 -8.62 3.91
C LEU A 74 17.31 -7.48 3.85
N VAL A 75 16.90 -6.28 4.24
CA VAL A 75 17.78 -5.12 4.33
C VAL A 75 18.11 -4.86 5.78
N LEU A 76 19.39 -4.81 6.10
CA LEU A 76 19.88 -4.52 7.44
C LEU A 76 20.16 -3.02 7.60
N ILE A 77 20.22 -2.54 8.85
CA ILE A 77 20.49 -1.14 9.19
C ILE A 77 21.85 -0.66 8.70
N ASP A 78 22.82 -1.56 8.57
CA ASP A 78 24.14 -1.26 7.98
C ASP A 78 24.12 -1.10 6.45
N GLY A 79 22.95 -1.27 5.83
CA GLY A 79 22.73 -1.17 4.38
C GLY A 79 22.94 -2.49 3.63
N ARG A 80 23.39 -3.57 4.29
CA ARG A 80 23.57 -4.88 3.67
C ARG A 80 22.23 -5.46 3.22
N VAL A 81 22.20 -5.98 2.00
CA VAL A 81 21.03 -6.66 1.43
C VAL A 81 21.33 -8.16 1.37
N VAL A 82 20.52 -8.94 2.08
CA VAL A 82 20.61 -10.40 2.16
C VAL A 82 19.48 -11.01 1.34
N PRO A 83 19.75 -11.59 0.16
CA PRO A 83 18.74 -12.30 -0.61
C PRO A 83 18.41 -13.65 0.04
N PHE A 84 17.16 -14.07 -0.06
CA PHE A 84 16.69 -15.34 0.46
C PHE A 84 15.56 -15.93 -0.37
N THR A 85 15.42 -17.25 -0.31
CA THR A 85 14.31 -17.98 -0.93
C THR A 85 13.25 -18.32 0.10
N ARG A 86 13.63 -18.59 1.36
CA ARG A 86 12.68 -18.85 2.44
C ARG A 86 12.97 -17.99 3.65
N HIS A 87 11.94 -17.76 4.44
CA HIS A 87 12.06 -17.02 5.69
C HIS A 87 11.18 -17.65 6.77
N ARG A 88 11.51 -17.31 8.01
CA ARG A 88 10.69 -17.61 9.18
C ARG A 88 10.86 -16.50 10.20
N PHE A 89 9.74 -15.98 10.70
CA PHE A 89 9.75 -15.05 11.81
C PHE A 89 9.90 -15.76 13.15
N THR A 90 10.57 -15.09 14.07
CA THR A 90 10.64 -15.48 15.47
C THR A 90 10.28 -14.27 16.34
N ALA A 91 10.05 -14.50 17.62
CA ALA A 91 9.83 -13.40 18.57
C ALA A 91 11.01 -12.41 18.62
N SER A 92 12.24 -12.86 18.28
CA SER A 92 13.45 -12.05 18.37
C SER A 92 13.86 -11.39 17.04
N GLY A 93 13.28 -11.79 15.91
CA GLY A 93 13.69 -11.29 14.61
C GLY A 93 13.23 -12.17 13.44
N VAL A 94 14.06 -12.24 12.41
CA VAL A 94 13.80 -13.01 11.21
C VAL A 94 14.97 -13.94 10.91
N ARG A 95 14.65 -15.17 10.52
CA ARG A 95 15.59 -16.13 9.97
C ARG A 95 15.32 -16.26 8.48
N VAL A 96 16.37 -16.19 7.69
CA VAL A 96 16.31 -16.30 6.24
C VAL A 96 17.22 -17.41 5.77
N LEU A 97 16.76 -18.14 4.76
CA LEU A 97 17.48 -19.24 4.14
C LEU A 97 17.64 -18.91 2.66
N ASN A 98 18.89 -18.97 2.19
CA ASN A 98 19.22 -19.05 0.77
C ASN A 98 19.87 -20.41 0.48
N ASP A 99 20.19 -20.68 -0.77
CA ASP A 99 20.72 -21.99 -1.19
C ASP A 99 22.11 -22.31 -0.58
N GLU A 100 22.82 -21.29 -0.09
CA GLU A 100 24.21 -21.42 0.39
C GLU A 100 24.35 -21.32 1.91
N ALA A 101 23.42 -20.64 2.60
CA ALA A 101 23.55 -20.25 4.00
C ALA A 101 22.21 -19.96 4.69
N ASN A 102 22.26 -20.09 6.01
CA ASN A 102 21.23 -19.58 6.92
C ASN A 102 21.74 -18.28 7.55
N GLU A 103 20.95 -17.21 7.45
CA GLU A 103 21.21 -15.96 8.17
C GLU A 103 20.07 -15.66 9.14
N SER A 104 20.39 -14.99 10.25
CA SER A 104 19.42 -14.55 11.24
C SER A 104 19.73 -13.10 11.57
N ALA A 105 18.69 -12.27 11.63
CA ALA A 105 18.79 -10.87 12.01
C ALA A 105 17.76 -10.59 13.11
N ALA A 106 18.21 -9.93 14.17
CA ALA A 106 17.33 -9.45 15.22
C ALA A 106 16.51 -8.25 14.71
N TRP A 107 15.33 -8.01 15.29
CA TRP A 107 14.45 -6.91 14.83
C TRP A 107 15.09 -5.52 14.86
N ASN A 108 16.07 -5.30 15.73
CA ASN A 108 16.84 -4.05 15.81
C ASN A 108 17.98 -3.96 14.80
N GLU A 109 18.24 -4.99 14.01
CA GLU A 109 19.22 -5.02 12.92
C GLU A 109 18.54 -4.90 11.55
N VAL A 110 17.22 -5.17 11.48
CA VAL A 110 16.42 -5.10 10.27
C VAL A 110 15.99 -3.66 9.99
N ALA A 111 16.29 -3.15 8.80
CA ALA A 111 15.79 -1.89 8.31
C ALA A 111 14.53 -2.08 7.47
N GLU A 112 14.56 -3.01 6.51
CA GLU A 112 13.41 -3.36 5.67
C GLU A 112 13.36 -4.87 5.43
N PHE A 113 12.15 -5.42 5.32
CA PHE A 113 11.92 -6.82 5.01
C PHE A 113 10.93 -6.97 3.86
N TYR A 114 11.33 -7.72 2.84
CA TYR A 114 10.53 -8.05 1.66
C TYR A 114 10.26 -9.56 1.69
N PRO A 115 9.03 -10.01 2.02
CA PRO A 115 8.72 -11.44 2.09
C PRO A 115 9.05 -12.17 0.80
N ALA A 116 9.26 -13.49 0.89
CA ALA A 116 9.47 -14.34 -0.27
C ALA A 116 8.26 -14.28 -1.22
N ALA A 117 8.49 -14.37 -2.52
CA ALA A 117 7.45 -14.16 -3.53
C ALA A 117 6.29 -15.17 -3.41
N GLU A 118 6.58 -16.39 -3.01
CA GLU A 118 5.60 -17.45 -2.80
C GLU A 118 4.73 -17.25 -1.55
N SER A 119 5.15 -16.39 -0.63
CA SER A 119 4.43 -16.09 0.62
C SER A 119 3.45 -14.94 0.46
N ILE A 120 3.40 -14.27 -0.69
CA ILE A 120 2.60 -13.06 -0.90
C ILE A 120 1.73 -13.17 -2.15
N LEU A 121 0.60 -12.47 -2.14
CA LEU A 121 -0.24 -12.29 -3.32
C LEU A 121 0.47 -11.41 -4.34
N THR A 122 0.24 -11.70 -5.63
CA THR A 122 0.56 -10.73 -6.69
C THR A 122 -0.30 -9.47 -6.51
N SER A 123 0.16 -8.34 -7.06
CA SER A 123 -0.63 -7.11 -7.02
C SER A 123 -2.01 -7.28 -7.65
N GLU A 124 -2.13 -8.04 -8.75
CA GLU A 124 -3.41 -8.33 -9.39
C GLU A 124 -4.33 -9.17 -8.48
N ALA A 125 -3.79 -10.21 -7.83
CA ALA A 125 -4.55 -11.05 -6.92
C ALA A 125 -5.02 -10.24 -5.70
N ALA A 126 -4.16 -9.37 -5.17
CA ALA A 126 -4.50 -8.48 -4.07
C ALA A 126 -5.61 -7.49 -4.44
N ILE A 127 -5.54 -6.86 -5.62
CA ILE A 127 -6.58 -5.96 -6.12
C ILE A 127 -7.90 -6.71 -6.33
N LEU A 128 -7.85 -7.91 -6.92
CA LEU A 128 -9.03 -8.73 -7.15
C LEU A 128 -9.70 -9.13 -5.83
N ASP A 129 -8.92 -9.52 -4.83
CA ASP A 129 -9.44 -9.87 -3.51
C ASP A 129 -10.08 -8.65 -2.80
N ASP A 130 -9.63 -7.42 -3.07
CA ASP A 130 -10.32 -6.20 -2.60
C ASP A 130 -11.69 -5.99 -3.29
N LEU A 131 -11.74 -6.19 -4.61
CA LEU A 131 -12.97 -6.07 -5.40
C LEU A 131 -14.00 -7.14 -5.00
N LEU A 132 -13.52 -8.34 -4.69
CA LEU A 132 -14.35 -9.50 -4.35
C LEU A 132 -14.61 -9.65 -2.84
N ALA A 133 -14.12 -8.70 -2.03
CA ALA A 133 -14.33 -8.68 -0.59
C ALA A 133 -15.80 -8.96 -0.22
N PRO A 134 -16.07 -9.94 0.68
CA PRO A 134 -17.43 -10.20 1.14
C PRO A 134 -18.07 -8.93 1.69
N CYS A 135 -19.17 -8.52 1.07
CA CYS A 135 -19.83 -7.26 1.39
C CYS A 135 -21.35 -7.47 1.44
N PRO A 136 -22.08 -6.87 2.40
CA PRO A 136 -23.54 -6.96 2.44
C PRO A 136 -24.22 -6.44 1.17
N THR A 137 -23.54 -5.58 0.43
CA THR A 137 -24.01 -4.99 -0.83
C THR A 137 -22.94 -5.23 -1.90
N PRO A 138 -23.10 -6.25 -2.76
CA PRO A 138 -22.09 -6.63 -3.75
C PRO A 138 -21.68 -5.49 -4.70
N ASP A 139 -22.61 -4.57 -4.97
CA ASP A 139 -22.36 -3.39 -5.81
C ASP A 139 -21.75 -2.21 -5.05
N SER A 140 -21.50 -2.35 -3.75
CA SER A 140 -20.95 -1.29 -2.91
C SER A 140 -19.59 -0.84 -3.42
N ARG A 141 -19.43 0.47 -3.57
CA ARG A 141 -18.21 1.14 -3.99
C ARG A 141 -17.01 0.73 -3.15
N LEU A 142 -15.83 0.86 -3.75
CA LEU A 142 -14.57 0.80 -3.02
C LEU A 142 -14.21 2.20 -2.54
N GLY A 143 -14.07 2.34 -1.22
CA GLY A 143 -13.54 3.53 -0.58
C GLY A 143 -12.04 3.41 -0.35
N ARG A 144 -11.33 4.54 -0.36
CA ARG A 144 -9.95 4.66 0.12
C ARG A 144 -9.83 5.88 1.01
N ILE A 145 -9.31 5.66 2.23
CA ILE A 145 -8.95 6.74 3.15
C ILE A 145 -7.44 6.93 3.08
N THR A 146 -7.01 8.18 2.93
CA THR A 146 -5.61 8.58 3.13
C THR A 146 -5.51 9.59 4.27
N THR A 147 -4.55 9.43 5.16
CA THR A 147 -4.32 10.33 6.30
C THR A 147 -3.12 11.24 6.09
N ASP A 148 -3.01 12.28 6.92
CA ASP A 148 -1.90 13.24 6.90
C ASP A 148 -0.53 12.62 7.25
N ASP A 149 -0.53 11.56 8.06
CA ASP A 149 0.65 10.78 8.46
C ASP A 149 0.94 9.58 7.54
N GLY A 150 0.22 9.46 6.43
CA GLY A 150 0.53 8.51 5.35
C GLY A 150 -0.14 7.14 5.44
N ALA A 151 -1.09 6.93 6.36
CA ALA A 151 -1.93 5.75 6.31
C ALA A 151 -2.80 5.76 5.05
N VAL A 152 -2.97 4.58 4.46
CA VAL A 152 -3.78 4.37 3.26
C VAL A 152 -4.57 3.07 3.46
N LEU A 153 -5.90 3.16 3.46
CA LEU A 153 -6.77 2.03 3.74
C LEU A 153 -7.85 1.93 2.67
N THR A 154 -7.86 0.85 1.91
CA THR A 154 -8.90 0.50 0.93
C THR A 154 -9.94 -0.42 1.58
N PHE A 155 -11.23 -0.10 1.42
CA PHE A 155 -12.34 -0.80 2.07
C PHE A 155 -13.60 -0.79 1.20
N ARG A 156 -14.57 -1.65 1.53
CA ARG A 156 -15.91 -1.60 0.93
C ARG A 156 -16.76 -0.55 1.66
N GLU A 157 -17.39 0.36 0.92
CA GLU A 157 -18.19 1.45 1.51
C GLU A 157 -19.26 0.93 2.48
N ALA A 158 -19.96 -0.16 2.15
CA ALA A 158 -20.98 -0.74 3.02
C ALA A 158 -20.41 -1.41 4.28
N MET A 159 -19.09 -1.54 4.40
CA MET A 159 -18.38 -1.97 5.62
C MET A 159 -17.86 -0.79 6.44
N LEU A 160 -18.12 0.46 6.03
CA LEU A 160 -17.85 1.63 6.84
C LEU A 160 -18.78 1.61 8.05
N VAL A 161 -18.21 1.46 9.24
CA VAL A 161 -18.95 1.60 10.50
C VAL A 161 -18.94 3.09 10.86
N PRO A 162 -20.10 3.76 10.80
CA PRO A 162 -20.17 5.19 11.08
C PRO A 162 -19.83 5.50 12.54
N GLU A 163 -19.39 6.75 12.70
CA GLU A 163 -18.92 7.46 13.89
C GLU A 163 -19.21 6.82 15.25
N ARG A 164 -18.15 6.36 15.92
CA ARG A 164 -18.14 6.25 17.39
C ARG A 164 -17.25 7.35 17.94
N SER A 165 -17.80 8.15 18.84
CA SER A 165 -17.00 9.07 19.64
C SER A 165 -16.22 8.27 20.69
N VAL A 166 -14.89 8.28 20.57
CA VAL A 166 -13.99 7.80 21.63
C VAL A 166 -13.38 9.05 22.25
N ASN A 167 -13.58 9.27 23.54
CA ASN A 167 -13.10 10.47 24.24
C ASN A 167 -13.52 11.80 23.57
N GLY A 168 -14.70 11.86 22.93
CA GLY A 168 -15.17 13.06 22.24
C GLY A 168 -14.69 13.20 20.79
N MET A 169 -13.80 12.32 20.31
CA MET A 169 -13.24 12.40 18.97
C MET A 169 -13.96 11.46 17.98
N PRO A 170 -14.41 11.96 16.81
CA PRO A 170 -15.04 11.15 15.79
C PRO A 170 -14.04 10.23 15.09
N HIS A 171 -14.41 8.96 14.92
CA HIS A 171 -13.63 7.96 14.18
C HIS A 171 -14.48 7.25 13.13
N HIS A 172 -13.87 6.92 11.99
CA HIS A 172 -14.41 5.94 11.06
C HIS A 172 -13.85 4.56 11.38
N GLY A 173 -14.72 3.56 11.52
CA GLY A 173 -14.32 2.15 11.59
C GLY A 173 -14.34 1.53 10.20
N VAL A 174 -13.21 0.99 9.75
CA VAL A 174 -13.10 0.27 8.47
C VAL A 174 -12.39 -1.05 8.69
N GLN A 175 -12.75 -2.06 7.89
CA GLN A 175 -12.04 -3.33 7.84
C GLN A 175 -11.64 -3.60 6.40
N PRO A 176 -10.41 -3.22 6.00
CA PRO A 176 -9.81 -3.67 4.75
C PRO A 176 -9.77 -5.19 4.69
N THR A 177 -9.78 -5.75 3.48
CA THR A 177 -9.67 -7.20 3.21
C THR A 177 -8.40 -7.86 3.75
N TRP A 178 -7.33 -7.07 3.86
CA TRP A 178 -6.07 -7.51 4.44
C TRP A 178 -6.08 -7.49 5.97
N ALA A 179 -7.07 -6.87 6.61
CA ALA A 179 -7.18 -6.77 8.07
C ALA A 179 -8.17 -7.82 8.62
N LEU A 180 -7.75 -8.57 9.64
CA LEU A 180 -8.64 -9.48 10.37
C LEU A 180 -9.46 -8.76 11.44
N ASP A 181 -9.10 -7.52 11.78
CA ASP A 181 -9.77 -6.68 12.76
C ASP A 181 -10.20 -5.34 12.15
N ILE A 182 -11.19 -4.69 12.77
CA ILE A 182 -11.59 -3.33 12.40
C ILE A 182 -10.51 -2.34 12.86
N ILE A 183 -10.15 -1.42 11.97
CA ILE A 183 -9.25 -0.31 12.22
C ILE A 183 -10.08 0.98 12.34
N ARG A 184 -9.80 1.76 13.38
CA ARG A 184 -10.33 3.11 13.54
C ARG A 184 -9.39 4.11 12.93
N VAL A 185 -9.91 5.04 12.14
CA VAL A 185 -9.18 6.20 11.64
C VAL A 185 -9.74 7.45 12.31
N ASN A 186 -8.87 8.27 12.90
CA ASN A 186 -9.25 9.57 13.44
C ASN A 186 -9.72 10.49 12.32
N PHE A 187 -10.98 10.94 12.39
CA PHE A 187 -11.57 11.79 11.34
C PHE A 187 -10.78 13.07 11.11
N ALA A 188 -10.22 13.67 12.17
CA ALA A 188 -9.45 14.91 12.07
C ALA A 188 -8.13 14.77 11.29
N GLN A 189 -7.65 13.55 11.08
CA GLN A 189 -6.40 13.25 10.39
C GLN A 189 -6.61 12.72 8.97
N ILE A 190 -7.87 12.60 8.53
CA ILE A 190 -8.19 12.17 7.18
C ILE A 190 -7.90 13.32 6.20
N ALA A 191 -6.92 13.12 5.33
CA ALA A 191 -6.58 14.06 4.28
C ALA A 191 -7.51 13.93 3.07
N MET A 192 -8.00 12.72 2.77
CA MET A 192 -8.90 12.46 1.65
C MET A 192 -9.67 11.16 1.86
N ILE A 193 -10.92 11.16 1.39
CA ILE A 193 -11.72 9.95 1.19
C ILE A 193 -12.12 9.94 -0.29
N SER A 194 -11.72 8.89 -1.01
CA SER A 194 -12.08 8.68 -2.41
C SER A 194 -12.98 7.46 -2.55
N PHE A 195 -13.86 7.47 -3.56
CA PHE A 195 -14.74 6.35 -3.87
C PHE A 195 -14.65 6.04 -5.37
N ARG A 196 -14.67 4.75 -5.70
CA ARG A 196 -14.77 4.24 -7.07
C ARG A 196 -15.78 3.11 -7.13
N GLU A 197 -16.31 2.85 -8.32
CA GLU A 197 -17.21 1.72 -8.51
C GLU A 197 -16.50 0.40 -8.21
N HIS A 198 -17.25 -0.59 -7.73
CA HIS A 198 -16.74 -1.91 -7.33
C HIS A 198 -16.13 -2.72 -8.49
N ASN A 199 -16.30 -2.26 -9.73
CA ASN A 199 -15.78 -2.87 -10.96
C ASN A 199 -14.70 -2.00 -11.64
N GLN A 200 -14.20 -0.97 -10.94
CA GLN A 200 -13.15 -0.09 -11.44
C GLN A 200 -11.81 -0.38 -10.76
N ILE A 201 -10.78 -0.55 -11.60
CA ILE A 201 -9.39 -0.66 -11.16
C ILE A 201 -8.65 0.59 -11.60
N ALA A 202 -7.97 1.25 -10.66
CA ALA A 202 -7.13 2.39 -10.99
C ALA A 202 -5.90 1.94 -11.77
N LEU A 203 -5.59 2.62 -12.88
CA LEU A 203 -4.43 2.32 -13.74
C LEU A 203 -3.12 2.28 -12.94
N SER A 204 -2.96 3.20 -12.00
CA SER A 204 -1.79 3.32 -11.13
C SER A 204 -1.64 2.19 -10.11
N MET A 205 -2.60 1.28 -9.97
CA MET A 205 -2.44 0.06 -9.18
C MET A 205 -1.87 -1.10 -10.01
N LEU A 206 -1.90 -1.02 -11.35
CA LEU A 206 -1.48 -2.10 -12.23
C LEU A 206 0.05 -2.10 -12.43
N PRO A 207 0.68 -3.27 -12.67
CA PRO A 207 2.08 -3.33 -13.04
C PRO A 207 2.34 -2.45 -14.27
N ALA A 208 3.45 -1.73 -14.24
CA ALA A 208 3.81 -0.80 -15.29
C ALA A 208 5.29 -0.93 -15.65
N ARG A 209 5.60 -0.67 -16.92
CA ARG A 209 6.96 -0.55 -17.43
C ARG A 209 7.12 0.79 -18.16
N THR A 210 8.23 1.46 -17.89
CA THR A 210 8.65 2.62 -18.68
C THR A 210 9.18 2.13 -20.02
N LEU A 211 8.63 2.64 -21.12
CA LEU A 211 9.05 2.33 -22.49
C LEU A 211 10.05 3.36 -23.00
N ALA A 212 9.81 4.64 -22.68
CA ALA A 212 10.71 5.72 -23.04
C ALA A 212 10.57 6.86 -22.03
N GLU A 213 11.69 7.47 -21.66
CA GLU A 213 11.75 8.71 -20.89
C GLU A 213 12.89 9.56 -21.46
N SER A 214 12.61 10.81 -21.78
CA SER A 214 13.65 11.75 -22.20
C SER A 214 13.37 13.16 -21.71
N SER A 215 14.44 13.89 -21.45
CA SER A 215 14.41 15.26 -20.95
C SER A 215 15.41 16.11 -21.71
N ALA A 216 14.94 17.25 -22.20
CA ALA A 216 15.78 18.22 -22.90
C ALA A 216 16.84 18.85 -21.98
N THR A 217 16.63 18.82 -20.66
CA THR A 217 17.52 19.45 -19.67
C THR A 217 18.49 18.46 -19.01
N GLY A 218 18.49 17.19 -19.44
CA GLY A 218 19.34 16.13 -18.88
C GLY A 218 18.88 15.56 -17.53
N PHE A 219 17.86 16.16 -16.89
CA PHE A 219 17.25 15.61 -15.68
C PHE A 219 16.20 14.56 -16.03
N VAL A 220 16.37 13.34 -15.53
CA VAL A 220 15.36 12.28 -15.67
C VAL A 220 14.30 12.45 -14.60
N TRP A 221 13.09 12.82 -15.02
CA TRP A 221 11.92 12.92 -14.15
C TRP A 221 11.16 11.60 -14.20
N ARG A 222 11.47 10.68 -13.29
CA ARG A 222 10.73 9.41 -13.19
C ARG A 222 9.27 9.69 -12.88
N TRP A 223 8.38 9.06 -13.64
CA TRP A 223 6.96 9.11 -13.36
C TRP A 223 6.64 8.56 -11.95
N GLN A 224 5.52 8.99 -11.40
CA GLN A 224 5.07 8.69 -10.04
C GLN A 224 3.65 8.12 -10.06
N ARG A 225 3.40 7.14 -9.18
CA ARG A 225 2.05 6.61 -8.93
C ARG A 225 1.35 7.48 -7.88
N ASP A 226 0.09 7.81 -8.13
CA ASP A 226 -0.81 8.49 -7.19
C ASP A 226 -0.29 9.85 -6.68
N ARG A 227 0.72 10.40 -7.35
CA ARG A 227 1.43 11.62 -6.98
C ARG A 227 1.92 12.33 -8.23
N SER A 228 2.07 13.65 -8.12
CA SER A 228 2.80 14.43 -9.10
C SER A 228 4.30 14.16 -9.03
N ILE A 229 5.06 14.58 -10.03
CA ILE A 229 6.53 14.46 -10.03
C ILE A 229 7.19 15.16 -8.84
N ARG A 230 6.54 16.19 -8.28
CA ARG A 230 6.99 16.88 -7.08
C ARG A 230 6.48 16.23 -5.79
N ASN A 231 6.05 14.98 -5.86
CA ASN A 231 5.50 14.20 -4.76
C ASN A 231 4.32 14.87 -4.05
N ARG A 232 3.45 15.55 -4.81
CA ARG A 232 2.21 16.16 -4.28
C ARG A 232 0.99 15.35 -4.69
N ILE A 233 -0.14 15.61 -4.05
CA ILE A 233 -1.43 15.10 -4.52
C ILE A 233 -1.66 15.46 -5.99
N LEU A 234 -2.24 14.54 -6.76
CA LEU A 234 -2.57 14.77 -8.16
C LEU A 234 -3.68 15.81 -8.24
N ALA A 235 -3.37 16.96 -8.83
CA ALA A 235 -4.33 18.05 -9.00
C ALA A 235 -4.14 18.74 -10.34
N SER A 236 -5.24 19.05 -11.02
CA SER A 236 -5.25 19.83 -12.26
C SER A 236 -6.48 20.73 -12.28
N GLY A 237 -6.28 22.04 -12.36
CA GLY A 237 -7.36 23.02 -12.21
C GLY A 237 -8.07 22.87 -10.85
N THR A 238 -9.38 22.57 -10.89
CA THR A 238 -10.20 22.27 -9.71
C THR A 238 -10.29 20.78 -9.38
N ALA A 239 -9.81 19.90 -10.26
CA ALA A 239 -9.84 18.46 -10.04
C ALA A 239 -8.69 18.02 -9.13
N VAL A 240 -9.00 17.11 -8.21
CA VAL A 240 -8.07 16.41 -7.33
C VAL A 240 -8.33 14.92 -7.46
N ALA A 241 -7.28 14.12 -7.54
CA ALA A 241 -7.38 12.67 -7.70
C ALA A 241 -6.49 11.94 -6.68
N ASP A 242 -7.03 10.86 -6.14
CA ASP A 242 -6.30 9.93 -5.28
C ASP A 242 -5.43 8.97 -6.09
N PHE A 243 -5.96 8.54 -7.24
CA PHE A 243 -5.27 7.65 -8.15
C PHE A 243 -4.86 8.35 -9.43
N GLY A 244 -3.68 7.99 -9.95
CA GLY A 244 -3.26 8.40 -11.28
C GLY A 244 -1.75 8.33 -11.50
N VAL A 245 -1.30 8.97 -12.57
CA VAL A 245 0.09 8.94 -13.02
C VAL A 245 0.58 10.38 -13.15
N GLY A 246 1.60 10.75 -12.37
CA GLY A 246 2.33 12.00 -12.55
C GLY A 246 3.55 11.75 -13.43
N SER A 247 3.68 12.44 -14.57
CA SER A 247 4.82 12.28 -15.47
C SER A 247 5.23 13.59 -16.16
N HIS A 248 6.42 13.61 -16.75
CA HIS A 248 7.01 14.73 -17.47
C HIS A 248 7.19 14.33 -18.94
N SER A 249 6.95 15.26 -19.85
CA SER A 249 7.21 15.00 -21.27
C SER A 249 8.73 14.98 -21.55
N TYR A 250 9.28 14.07 -22.35
CA TYR A 250 8.60 12.96 -23.02
C TYR A 250 8.65 11.70 -22.16
N SER A 251 7.51 11.05 -21.96
CA SER A 251 7.39 9.79 -21.21
C SER A 251 6.37 8.88 -21.88
N GLU A 252 6.73 7.61 -22.00
CA GLU A 252 5.90 6.54 -22.51
C GLU A 252 5.89 5.40 -21.48
N ILE A 253 4.70 5.05 -21.00
CA ILE A 253 4.50 4.08 -19.92
C ILE A 253 3.46 3.08 -20.41
N SER A 254 3.72 1.80 -20.22
CA SER A 254 2.74 0.75 -20.52
C SER A 254 2.37 -0.01 -19.26
N PHE A 255 1.07 -0.30 -19.14
CA PHE A 255 0.48 -1.01 -18.01
C PHE A 255 0.01 -2.40 -18.44
N ALA A 256 0.20 -3.39 -17.57
CA ALA A 256 -0.35 -4.71 -17.77
C ALA A 256 -1.85 -4.68 -17.43
N MET A 257 -2.70 -4.74 -18.45
CA MET A 257 -4.15 -4.70 -18.26
C MET A 257 -4.69 -6.07 -17.82
N PRO A 258 -5.58 -6.13 -16.81
CA PRO A 258 -6.20 -7.38 -16.40
C PRO A 258 -7.12 -7.92 -17.50
N MET A 259 -7.24 -9.25 -17.56
CA MET A 259 -8.22 -9.89 -18.44
C MET A 259 -9.64 -9.41 -18.09
N GLY A 260 -10.42 -9.05 -19.11
CA GLY A 260 -11.79 -8.54 -18.93
C GLY A 260 -11.90 -7.02 -18.80
N ALA A 261 -10.79 -6.27 -18.81
CA ALA A 261 -10.85 -4.82 -18.97
C ALA A 261 -11.42 -4.47 -20.36
N THR A 262 -12.56 -3.79 -20.40
CA THR A 262 -13.27 -3.42 -21.64
C THR A 262 -13.22 -1.93 -21.95
N THR A 263 -13.02 -1.10 -20.93
CA THR A 263 -13.06 0.36 -21.05
C THR A 263 -11.88 0.97 -20.29
N PHE A 264 -11.24 1.96 -20.90
CA PHE A 264 -10.28 2.84 -20.24
C PHE A 264 -10.81 4.27 -20.25
N SER A 265 -10.81 4.90 -19.08
CA SER A 265 -11.16 6.32 -18.92
C SER A 265 -10.14 7.00 -18.02
N ALA A 266 -9.77 8.22 -18.39
CA ALA A 266 -8.87 9.05 -17.61
C ALA A 266 -9.16 10.53 -17.87
N SER A 267 -8.95 11.35 -16.85
CA SER A 267 -8.84 12.80 -17.00
C SER A 267 -7.37 13.15 -17.13
N VAL A 268 -7.03 13.98 -18.13
CA VAL A 268 -5.67 14.43 -18.39
C VAL A 268 -5.60 15.93 -18.18
N GLY A 269 -4.54 16.39 -17.52
CA GLY A 269 -4.31 17.80 -17.29
C GLY A 269 -2.89 18.11 -16.86
N ILE A 270 -2.56 19.39 -16.87
CA ILE A 270 -1.28 19.90 -16.39
C ILE A 270 -1.33 19.99 -14.87
N ASP A 271 -0.31 19.44 -14.20
CA ASP A 271 -0.22 19.44 -12.74
C ASP A 271 -0.29 20.85 -12.17
N LYS A 272 -1.13 21.05 -11.13
CA LYS A 272 -1.37 22.36 -10.52
C LYS A 272 -0.09 23.04 -10.02
N SER A 273 0.97 22.28 -9.72
CA SER A 273 2.24 22.86 -9.24
C SER A 273 3.04 23.61 -10.31
N VAL A 274 2.70 23.48 -11.60
CA VAL A 274 3.34 24.28 -12.66
C VAL A 274 2.56 25.55 -13.01
N ASP A 275 1.46 25.82 -12.31
CA ASP A 275 0.61 27.01 -12.44
C ASP A 275 0.22 27.30 -13.91
N ARG A 276 0.76 28.36 -14.51
CA ARG A 276 0.50 28.76 -15.91
C ARG A 276 1.46 28.14 -16.93
N GLY A 277 2.38 27.29 -16.48
CA GLY A 277 3.45 26.72 -17.30
C GLY A 277 3.10 25.40 -17.97
N GLY A 278 3.71 25.14 -19.12
CA GLY A 278 3.71 23.84 -19.77
C GLY A 278 2.62 23.65 -20.82
N CYS A 279 2.91 22.79 -21.78
CA CYS A 279 1.98 22.27 -22.77
C CYS A 279 2.32 20.79 -22.98
N VAL A 280 1.31 19.93 -23.02
CA VAL A 280 1.50 18.49 -23.20
C VAL A 280 0.45 17.96 -24.17
N GLN A 281 0.86 17.01 -25.00
CA GLN A 281 -0.06 16.17 -25.75
C GLN A 281 0.04 14.76 -25.17
N VAL A 282 -1.11 14.18 -24.79
CA VAL A 282 -1.21 12.79 -24.35
C VAL A 282 -1.88 11.99 -25.46
N ARG A 283 -1.37 10.79 -25.72
CA ARG A 283 -1.86 9.85 -26.72
C ARG A 283 -2.12 8.51 -26.07
#